data_AF-A0A6G3XA80-F1
#
_entry.id   AF-A0A6G3XA80-F1
#
_cell.length_a   1.000
_cell.length_b   1.000
_cell.length_c   1.000
_cell.angle_alpha   90.00
_cell.angle_beta   90.00
_cell.angle_gamma   90.00
#
_symmetry.space_group_name_H-M   'P 1'
#
loop_
_entity.id
_entity.type
_entity.pdbx_description
1 polymer ?
#
loop_
_entity_poly.entity_id
_entity_poly.type
_entity_poly.pdbx_seq_one_letter_code
_entity_poly.pdbx_strand_id
1 'polypeptide(L)' 'GMPWQRGRFFPEPAFSQFRPWFDELNGILEAEEFERFDDAYDRIESALTLVSPTGPVGDFLLHIDQDRASFRWDAEPPTG' A
#
# COMPACT_ATOMS: atom_id res chain seq x y z
N GLY A 1 -10.91 -6.35 -13.78
CA GLY A 1 -10.37 -5.87 -12.50
C GLY A 1 -8.92 -6.31 -12.40
N MET A 2 -8.07 -5.47 -11.81
CA MET A 2 -6.68 -5.86 -11.52
C MET A 2 -6.64 -7.01 -10.53
N PRO A 3 -5.96 -8.13 -10.85
CA PRO A 3 -5.74 -9.17 -9.86
C PRO A 3 -4.81 -8.66 -8.76
N TRP A 4 -5.08 -9.07 -7.52
CA TRP A 4 -4.14 -8.88 -6.41
C TRP A 4 -2.90 -9.74 -6.64
N GLN A 5 -1.74 -9.09 -6.62
CA GLN A 5 -0.43 -9.73 -6.60
C GLN A 5 0.02 -9.90 -5.16
N ARG A 6 0.75 -10.97 -4.89
CA ARG A 6 1.30 -11.28 -3.56
C ARG A 6 2.76 -11.61 -3.67
N GLY A 7 3.56 -11.07 -2.77
CA GLY A 7 5.00 -11.25 -2.76
C GLY A 7 5.58 -11.21 -1.35
N ARG A 8 6.86 -11.55 -1.26
CA ARG A 8 7.62 -11.36 -0.02
C ARG A 8 8.06 -9.91 0.08
N PHE A 9 7.85 -9.31 1.23
CA PHE A 9 8.24 -7.96 1.56
C PHE A 9 9.56 -7.97 2.34
N PHE A 10 10.53 -7.22 1.84
CA PHE A 10 11.84 -7.05 2.46
C PHE A 10 11.99 -5.58 2.83
N PRO A 11 11.64 -5.18 4.07
CA PRO A 11 11.69 -3.79 4.48
C PRO A 11 13.14 -3.31 4.64
N GLU A 12 13.46 -2.21 3.97
CA GLU A 12 14.65 -1.43 4.26
C GLU A 12 14.48 -0.63 5.58
N PRO A 13 15.56 -0.20 6.26
CA PRO A 13 15.47 0.50 7.54
C PRO A 13 14.54 1.72 7.55
N ALA A 14 14.44 2.44 6.43
CA ALA A 14 13.55 3.59 6.27
C ALA A 14 12.06 3.23 6.40
N PHE A 15 11.67 1.97 6.16
CA PHE A 15 10.29 1.52 6.32
C PHE A 15 9.82 1.55 7.79
N SER A 16 10.74 1.49 8.75
CA SER A 16 10.41 1.44 10.18
C SER A 16 9.51 2.59 10.64
N GLN A 17 9.63 3.78 10.03
CA GLN A 17 8.79 4.94 10.36
C GLN A 17 7.36 4.83 9.80
N PHE A 18 7.17 4.05 8.72
CA PHE A 18 5.89 3.85 8.06
C PHE A 18 5.17 2.59 8.55
N ARG A 19 5.90 1.64 9.15
CA ARG A 19 5.34 0.39 9.66
C ARG A 19 4.08 0.58 10.54
N PRO A 20 4.04 1.53 11.50
CA PRO A 20 2.84 1.75 12.30
C PRO A 20 1.60 2.14 11.47
N TRP A 21 1.78 2.74 10.29
CA TRP A 21 0.67 3.14 9.43
C TRP A 21 0.05 1.93 8.73
N PHE A 22 0.86 0.96 8.33
CA PHE A 22 0.37 -0.30 7.78
C PHE A 22 -0.24 -1.18 8.88
N ASP A 23 0.35 -1.21 10.08
CA ASP A 23 -0.22 -1.92 11.22
C ASP A 23 -1.61 -1.34 11.61
N GLU A 24 -1.78 -0.02 11.55
CA GLU A 24 -3.08 0.65 11.74
C GLU A 24 -4.08 0.27 10.66
N LEU A 25 -3.68 0.31 9.38
CA LEU A 25 -4.54 -0.06 8.25
C LEU A 25 -5.02 -1.51 8.36
N ASN A 26 -4.13 -2.42 8.76
CA ASN A 26 -4.47 -3.83 8.97
C ASN A 26 -5.49 -3.99 10.10
N GLY A 27 -5.31 -3.27 11.22
CA GLY A 27 -6.28 -3.26 12.31
C GLY A 27 -7.67 -2.74 11.91
N ILE A 28 -7.72 -1.71 11.05
CA ILE A 28 -8.98 -1.19 10.50
C ILE A 28 -9.69 -2.25 9.64
N LEU A 29 -8.94 -2.95 8.78
CA LEU A 29 -9.48 -4.02 7.94
C LEU A 29 -9.97 -5.21 8.78
N GLU A 30 -9.24 -5.59 9.83
CA GLU A 30 -9.64 -6.65 10.75
C GLU A 30 -10.89 -6.30 11.57
N ALA A 31 -11.04 -5.02 11.93
CA ALA A 31 -12.19 -4.51 12.68
C ALA A 31 -13.40 -4.15 11.79
N GLU A 32 -13.27 -4.24 10.46
CA GLU A 32 -14.28 -3.81 9.48
C GLU A 32 -14.70 -2.33 9.61
N GLU A 33 -13.80 -1.48 10.13
CA GLU A 33 -14.02 -0.03 10.32
C GLU A 33 -13.77 0.75 9.01
N PHE A 34 -14.47 0.37 7.95
CA PHE A 34 -14.24 0.90 6.59
C PHE A 34 -14.38 2.43 6.49
N GLU A 35 -15.13 3.06 7.39
CA GLU A 35 -15.23 4.52 7.48
C GLU A 35 -13.91 5.23 7.82
N ARG A 36 -12.92 4.51 8.37
CA ARG A 36 -11.58 5.02 8.68
C ARG A 36 -10.53 4.62 7.64
N PHE A 37 -10.90 3.73 6.73
CA PHE A 37 -9.96 3.15 5.77
C PHE A 37 -9.39 4.23 4.83
N ASP A 38 -10.27 5.06 4.26
CA ASP A 38 -9.88 6.08 3.29
C ASP A 38 -8.88 7.07 3.92
N ASP A 39 -9.16 7.63 5.10
CA ASP A 39 -8.24 8.54 5.80
C ASP A 39 -6.88 7.91 6.12
N ALA A 40 -6.87 6.64 6.55
CA ALA A 40 -5.64 5.92 6.86
C ALA A 40 -4.83 5.62 5.60
N TYR A 41 -5.50 5.29 4.50
CA TYR A 41 -4.87 4.97 3.23
C TYR A 41 -4.37 6.21 2.49
N ASP A 42 -5.11 7.32 2.51
CA ASP A 42 -4.73 8.62 1.95
C ASP A 42 -3.40 9.12 2.55
N ARG A 43 -3.17 8.87 3.85
CA ARG A 43 -1.89 9.18 4.50
C ARG A 43 -0.72 8.39 3.91
N ILE A 44 -0.95 7.13 3.53
CA ILE A 44 0.07 6.27 2.94
C ILE A 44 0.36 6.71 1.51
N GLU A 45 -0.69 6.95 0.71
CA GLU A 45 -0.58 7.36 -0.68
C GLU A 45 0.08 8.74 -0.84
N SER A 46 -0.22 9.67 0.05
CA SER A 46 0.41 11.01 0.06
C SER A 46 1.89 11.00 0.44
N ALA A 47 2.39 9.94 1.08
CA ALA A 47 3.77 9.83 1.53
C ALA A 47 4.63 8.88 0.69
N LEU A 48 4.03 7.89 0.03
CA LEU A 48 4.72 6.80 -0.64
C LEU A 48 4.31 6.70 -2.11
N THR A 49 5.27 6.36 -2.97
CA THR A 49 5.02 6.03 -4.36
C THR A 49 5.32 4.54 -4.58
N LEU A 50 4.41 3.83 -5.24
CA LEU A 50 4.70 2.48 -5.71
C LEU A 50 5.44 2.54 -7.06
N VAL A 51 6.63 1.96 -7.10
CA VAL A 51 7.46 1.90 -8.31
C VAL A 51 7.54 0.45 -8.79
N SER A 52 6.96 0.18 -9.95
CA SER A 52 7.13 -1.10 -10.64
C SER A 52 8.51 -1.19 -11.31
N PRO A 53 8.98 -2.37 -11.72
CA PRO A 53 10.24 -2.50 -12.48
C PRO A 53 10.29 -1.67 -13.76
N THR A 54 9.14 -1.29 -14.32
CA THR A 54 9.02 -0.47 -15.53
C THR A 54 8.83 1.02 -15.25
N GLY A 55 8.68 1.42 -13.99
CA GLY A 55 8.49 2.81 -13.57
C GLY A 55 7.37 3.00 -12.53
N PRO A 56 7.13 4.25 -12.10
CA PRO A 56 6.03 4.60 -11.21
C PRO A 56 4.66 4.22 -11.80
N VAL A 57 3.73 3.86 -10.93
CA VAL A 57 2.34 3.53 -11.28
C VAL A 57 1.43 4.72 -10.96
N GLY A 58 0.26 4.79 -11.61
CA GLY A 58 -0.72 5.85 -11.36
C GLY A 58 -1.37 5.68 -9.99
N ASP A 59 -2.27 4.71 -9.88
CA ASP A 59 -2.97 4.37 -8.64
C ASP A 59 -2.54 3.00 -8.16
N PHE A 60 -2.48 2.82 -6.84
CA PHE A 60 -2.15 1.52 -6.26
C PHE A 60 -2.90 1.25 -4.96
N LEU A 61 -3.20 -0.03 -4.74
CA LEU A 61 -3.48 -0.57 -3.41
C LEU A 61 -2.29 -1.38 -2.93
N LEU A 62 -1.80 -1.07 -1.73
CA LEU A 62 -0.70 -1.75 -1.07
C LEU A 62 -1.07 -2.13 0.35
N HIS A 63 -0.94 -3.41 0.66
CA HIS A 63 -1.12 -3.97 1.98
C HIS A 63 0.18 -4.68 2.38
N ILE A 64 0.71 -4.33 3.54
CA ILE A 64 1.91 -4.94 4.11
C ILE A 64 1.51 -5.58 5.44
N ASP A 65 1.73 -6.88 5.54
CA ASP A 65 1.56 -7.65 6.77
C ASP A 65 2.85 -8.43 7.03
N GLN A 66 3.56 -8.06 8.09
CA GLN A 66 4.85 -8.63 8.46
C GLN A 66 5.85 -8.63 7.28
N ASP A 67 6.16 -9.81 6.73
CA ASP A 67 7.06 -10.00 5.59
C ASP A 67 6.31 -10.31 4.28
N ARG A 68 5.03 -9.95 4.20
CA ARG A 68 4.18 -10.16 3.02
C ARG A 68 3.63 -8.85 2.49
N ALA A 69 3.68 -8.69 1.18
CA ALA A 69 3.01 -7.62 0.46
C ALA A 69 1.89 -8.21 -0.40
N SER A 70 0.69 -7.63 -0.30
CA SER A 70 -0.38 -7.79 -1.28
C SER A 70 -0.61 -6.46 -1.96
N PHE A 71 -0.60 -6.42 -3.28
CA PHE A 71 -0.71 -5.15 -4.00
C PHE A 71 -1.39 -5.32 -5.36
N ARG A 72 -1.97 -4.24 -5.85
CA ARG A 72 -2.46 -4.09 -7.21
C ARG A 72 -2.28 -2.65 -7.64
N TRP A 73 -2.10 -2.40 -8.92
CA TRP A 73 -1.89 -1.06 -9.43
C TRP A 73 -2.45 -0.90 -10.83
N ASP A 74 -2.79 0.33 -11.18
CA ASP A 74 -3.04 0.81 -12.53
C ASP A 74 -1.72 1.13 -13.21
N ALA A 75 -1.42 0.35 -14.27
CA ALA A 75 -0.19 0.49 -15.05
C ALA A 75 -0.19 1.75 -15.94
N GLU A 76 -1.35 2.40 -16.07
CA GLU A 76 -1.44 3.72 -16.70
C GLU A 76 -0.74 4.74 -15.78
N PRO A 77 0.21 5.53 -16.31
CA PRO A 77 0.85 6.57 -15.53
C PRO A 77 -0.19 7.58 -15.02
N PRO A 78 0.06 8.24 -13.87
CA PRO A 78 -0.86 9.25 -13.37
C PRO A 78 -1.00 10.36 -14.41
N THR A 79 -2.23 10.65 -14.82
CA THR A 79 -2.50 11.78 -15.73
C THR A 79 -2.25 13.06 -14.95
N GLY A 80 -1.16 13.75 -15.28
CA GLY A 80 -0.80 15.04 -14.68
C GLY A 80 -1.74 16.18 -15.07
#